data_AF-A0A1X3DDT4-F1
#
_entry.id   AF-A0A1X3DDT4-F1
#
_cell.length_a   1.000
_cell.length_b   1.000
_cell.length_c   1.000
_cell.angle_alpha   90.00
_cell.angle_beta   90.00
_cell.angle_gamma   90.00
#
_symmetry.space_group_name_H-M   'P 1'
#
loop_
_entity.id
_entity.type
_entity.pdbx_description
1 polymer ?
#
loop_
_entity_poly.entity_id
_entity_poly.type
_entity_poly.pdbx_seq_one_letter_code
_entity_poly.pdbx_strand_id
1 'polypeptide(L)'
;MLRFPLVSGLILALSSCAVLPGNSQVSGLPAQVSVPVIIAPQVEKSQESAVYVCTLNAFTETYKAESTNRGKAKLSVKKQCLAEFNEMFCRDSDIKCTAY
;
A
#
# COMPACT_ATOMS: atom_id res chain seq x y z
N MET A 1 -47.09 -26.41 -27.38
CA MET A 1 -46.30 -27.40 -26.62
C MET A 1 -45.12 -26.66 -26.00
N LEU A 2 -45.34 -25.93 -24.90
CA LEU A 2 -45.13 -26.33 -23.49
C LEU A 2 -43.73 -26.88 -23.13
N ARG A 3 -43.06 -26.08 -22.28
CA ARG A 3 -42.16 -26.44 -21.16
C ARG A 3 -40.73 -26.90 -21.46
N PHE A 4 -39.78 -26.06 -21.04
CA PHE A 4 -38.59 -26.50 -20.29
C PHE A 4 -38.54 -25.75 -18.94
N PRO A 5 -38.36 -26.44 -17.79
CA PRO A 5 -38.28 -25.86 -16.45
C PRO A 5 -36.88 -25.23 -16.24
N LEU A 6 -36.75 -24.06 -15.62
CA LEU A 6 -36.70 -23.76 -14.18
C LEU A 6 -35.64 -24.56 -13.39
N VAL A 7 -34.81 -23.80 -12.66
CA VAL A 7 -33.96 -24.17 -11.50
C VAL A 7 -32.51 -24.56 -11.79
N SER A 8 -31.60 -23.61 -11.55
CA SER A 8 -30.55 -23.85 -10.55
C SER A 8 -30.02 -22.51 -10.05
N GLY A 9 -30.68 -21.99 -9.01
CA GLY A 9 -30.13 -20.90 -8.21
C GLY A 9 -28.96 -21.42 -7.40
N LEU A 10 -27.75 -21.00 -7.75
CA LEU A 10 -26.59 -21.17 -6.89
C LEU A 10 -26.42 -19.89 -6.07
N ILE A 11 -27.06 -19.88 -4.91
CA ILE A 11 -26.88 -18.87 -3.86
C ILE A 11 -25.43 -19.00 -3.36
N LEU A 12 -24.56 -18.08 -3.77
CA LEU A 12 -23.25 -17.91 -3.15
C LEU A 12 -23.47 -17.32 -1.75
N ALA A 13 -23.36 -18.17 -0.74
CA ALA A 13 -23.46 -17.81 0.66
C ALA A 13 -22.38 -16.77 1.01
N LEU A 14 -22.80 -15.63 1.56
CA LEU A 14 -21.90 -14.65 2.17
C LEU A 14 -21.26 -15.28 3.42
N SER A 15 -19.95 -15.47 3.36
CA SER A 15 -19.13 -15.84 4.52
C SER A 15 -18.91 -14.61 5.39
N SER A 16 -19.67 -14.50 6.47
CA SER A 16 -19.52 -13.45 7.47
C SER A 16 -18.38 -13.83 8.43
N CYS A 17 -17.25 -13.13 8.35
CA CYS A 17 -16.24 -13.17 9.41
C CYS A 17 -16.78 -12.43 10.65
N ALA A 18 -17.22 -13.17 11.66
CA ALA A 18 -17.49 -12.60 12.97
C ALA A 18 -16.16 -12.21 13.63
N VAL A 19 -15.90 -10.89 13.74
CA VAL A 19 -14.78 -10.34 14.50
C VAL A 19 -15.20 -10.31 15.97
N LEU A 20 -14.54 -11.12 16.82
CA LEU A 20 -14.65 -10.98 18.27
C LEU A 20 -13.94 -9.69 18.73
N PRO A 21 -14.52 -8.90 19.65
CA PRO A 21 -13.80 -7.84 20.32
C PRO A 21 -12.91 -8.45 21.41
N GLY A 22 -11.63 -8.65 21.09
CA GLY A 22 -10.59 -8.94 22.07
C GLY A 22 -10.26 -7.67 22.86
N ASN A 23 -10.89 -7.50 24.01
CA ASN A 23 -10.69 -6.39 24.93
C ASN A 23 -9.36 -6.56 25.69
N SER A 24 -8.25 -6.11 25.11
CA SER A 24 -6.98 -5.95 25.84
C SER A 24 -6.90 -4.53 26.40
N GLN A 25 -7.39 -4.35 27.62
CA GLN A 25 -7.16 -3.13 28.40
C GLN A 25 -5.70 -3.08 28.85
N VAL A 26 -4.84 -2.48 28.05
CA VAL A 26 -3.54 -1.99 28.54
C VAL A 26 -3.81 -0.67 29.24
N SER A 27 -3.98 -0.73 30.57
CA SER A 27 -3.93 0.45 31.44
C SER A 27 -2.48 0.92 31.51
N GLY A 28 -2.07 1.69 30.51
CA GLY A 28 -0.87 2.52 30.55
C GLY A 28 -1.25 3.91 30.99
N LEU A 29 -0.79 4.32 32.17
CA LEU A 29 -0.88 5.70 32.65
C LEU A 29 -0.21 6.64 31.63
N PRO A 30 -0.88 7.67 31.09
CA PRO A 30 -0.22 8.58 30.15
C PRO A 30 0.74 9.48 30.92
N ALA A 31 2.03 9.15 30.88
CA ALA A 31 3.09 10.10 31.18
C ALA A 31 3.04 11.19 30.10
N GLN A 32 2.46 12.33 30.45
CA GLN A 32 2.38 13.52 29.61
C GLN A 32 3.77 14.14 29.47
N VAL A 33 4.54 13.61 28.51
CA VAL A 33 5.81 14.19 28.07
C VAL A 33 5.49 15.38 27.19
N SER A 34 5.58 16.58 27.76
CA SER A 34 5.46 17.83 27.02
C SER A 34 6.71 18.02 26.16
N VAL A 35 6.64 17.60 24.90
CA VAL A 35 7.72 17.81 23.93
C VAL A 35 7.58 19.23 23.33
N PRO A 36 8.63 20.07 23.35
CA PRO A 36 8.56 21.39 22.74
C PRO A 36 8.42 21.27 21.21
N VAL A 37 7.40 21.94 20.67
CA VAL A 37 7.19 22.10 19.23
C VAL A 37 8.23 23.07 18.69
N ILE A 38 9.23 22.55 17.98
CA ILE A 38 10.17 23.37 17.21
C ILE A 38 9.44 23.81 15.95
N ILE A 39 8.99 25.06 15.91
CA ILE A 39 8.41 25.67 14.70
C ILE A 39 9.58 26.05 13.80
N ALA A 40 10.02 25.11 12.96
CA ALA A 40 10.90 25.43 11.85
C ALA A 40 10.09 26.22 10.80
N PRO A 41 10.66 27.31 10.23
CA PRO A 41 9.99 28.05 9.16
C PRO A 41 9.74 27.11 7.98
N GLN A 42 8.46 26.86 7.68
CA GLN A 42 8.06 26.17 6.47
C GLN A 42 8.38 27.10 5.30
N VAL A 43 9.53 26.88 4.67
CA VAL A 43 9.79 27.43 3.34
C VAL A 43 8.71 26.86 2.44
N GLU A 44 7.68 27.65 2.16
CA GLU A 44 6.67 27.40 1.13
C GLU A 44 7.39 27.31 -0.22
N LYS A 45 7.92 26.12 -0.49
CA LYS A 45 8.40 25.73 -1.81
C LYS A 45 7.15 25.58 -2.66
N SER A 46 6.94 26.54 -3.56
CA SER A 46 5.91 26.54 -4.61
C SER A 46 5.54 25.10 -4.99
N GLN A 47 4.29 24.70 -4.73
CA GLN A 47 3.78 23.35 -4.90
C GLN A 47 3.63 23.02 -6.39
N GLU A 48 4.75 22.94 -7.10
CA GLU A 48 4.80 22.13 -8.30
C GLU A 48 4.67 20.67 -7.83
N SER A 49 3.58 20.02 -8.22
CA SER A 49 3.23 18.68 -7.76
C SER A 49 4.28 17.68 -8.23
N ALA A 50 5.33 17.49 -7.43
CA ALA A 50 6.46 16.64 -7.78
C ALA A 50 5.97 15.23 -8.14
N VAL A 51 6.36 14.74 -9.31
CA VAL A 51 6.05 13.38 -9.76
C VAL A 51 7.21 12.48 -9.41
N TYR A 52 6.96 11.47 -8.58
CA TYR A 52 7.96 10.48 -8.20
C TYR A 52 7.91 9.30 -9.16
N VAL A 53 9.03 9.00 -9.79
CA VAL A 53 9.22 7.81 -10.62
C VAL A 53 10.15 6.87 -9.89
N CYS A 54 9.66 5.68 -9.57
CA CYS A 54 10.46 4.63 -8.97
C CYS A 54 10.76 3.51 -9.98
N THR A 55 11.92 2.90 -9.87
CA THR A 55 12.38 1.77 -10.68
C THR A 55 13.00 0.67 -9.82
N LEU A 56 12.82 -0.59 -10.21
CA LEU A 56 13.50 -1.75 -9.65
C LEU A 56 13.88 -2.70 -10.77
N ASN A 57 15.14 -3.15 -10.74
CA ASN A 57 15.65 -4.10 -11.71
C ASN A 57 15.80 -5.45 -11.02
N ALA A 58 15.19 -6.49 -11.59
CA ALA A 58 15.34 -7.87 -11.14
C ALA A 58 15.63 -8.75 -12.36
N PHE A 59 16.82 -9.37 -12.39
CA PHE A 59 17.30 -10.14 -13.54
C PHE A 59 17.26 -9.35 -14.85
N THR A 60 16.45 -9.80 -15.82
CA THR A 60 16.27 -9.16 -17.13
C THR A 60 15.14 -8.13 -17.13
N GLU A 61 14.35 -8.06 -16.06
CA GLU A 61 13.16 -7.23 -15.98
C GLU A 61 13.44 -5.91 -15.25
N THR A 62 12.78 -4.85 -15.72
CA THR A 62 12.81 -3.53 -15.09
C THR A 62 11.38 -3.07 -14.85
N TYR A 63 11.01 -2.97 -13.59
CA TYR A 63 9.70 -2.49 -13.16
C TYR A 63 9.77 -0.99 -12.91
N LYS A 64 8.74 -0.27 -13.37
CA LYS A 64 8.65 1.19 -13.23
C LYS A 64 7.25 1.57 -12.81
N ALA A 65 7.15 2.53 -11.90
CA ALA A 65 5.88 3.16 -11.56
C ALA A 65 6.09 4.63 -11.21
N GLU A 66 5.07 5.43 -11.51
CA GLU A 66 5.04 6.85 -11.21
C GLU A 66 3.85 7.21 -10.33
N SER A 67 4.03 8.22 -9.48
CA SER A 67 2.96 8.74 -8.64
C SER A 67 3.35 10.10 -8.08
N THR A 68 2.36 10.93 -7.77
CA THR A 68 2.53 12.13 -6.95
C THR A 68 2.94 11.82 -5.50
N ASN A 69 2.89 10.54 -5.10
CA ASN A 69 3.34 10.06 -3.80
C ASN A 69 4.48 9.04 -3.95
N ARG A 70 5.65 9.37 -3.40
CA ARG A 70 6.84 8.49 -3.42
C ARG A 70 6.56 7.08 -2.89
N GLY A 71 5.82 6.96 -1.79
CA GLY A 71 5.49 5.68 -1.18
C GLY A 71 4.60 4.82 -2.07
N LYS A 72 3.62 5.42 -2.74
CA LYS A 72 2.77 4.73 -3.71
C LYS A 72 3.56 4.23 -4.93
N ALA A 73 4.43 5.07 -5.50
CA ALA A 73 5.30 4.68 -6.60
C ALA A 73 6.21 3.51 -6.20
N LYS A 74 6.86 3.60 -5.04
CA LYS A 74 7.73 2.54 -4.49
C LYS A 74 6.97 1.23 -4.29
N LEU A 75 5.81 1.28 -3.65
CA LEU A 75 5.00 0.09 -3.40
C LEU A 75 4.49 -0.56 -4.69
N SER A 76 4.13 0.25 -5.69
CA SER A 76 3.69 -0.24 -7.00
C SER A 76 4.79 -1.06 -7.69
N VAL A 77 6.01 -0.51 -7.75
CA VAL A 77 7.18 -1.21 -8.29
C VAL A 77 7.46 -2.51 -7.55
N LYS A 78 7.43 -2.49 -6.20
CA LYS A 78 7.65 -3.70 -5.39
C LYS A 78 6.61 -4.78 -5.71
N LYS A 79 5.33 -4.39 -5.81
CA LYS A 79 4.24 -5.32 -6.15
C LYS A 79 4.38 -5.92 -7.54
N GLN A 80 4.80 -5.14 -8.52
CA GLN A 80 5.07 -5.64 -9.88
C GLN A 80 6.16 -6.72 -9.84
N CYS A 81 7.28 -6.45 -9.16
CA CYS A 81 8.34 -7.45 -9.00
C CYS A 81 7.87 -8.72 -8.27
N LEU A 82 7.10 -8.56 -7.18
CA LEU A 82 6.59 -9.68 -6.39
C LEU A 82 5.53 -10.52 -7.11
N ALA A 83 4.98 -10.03 -8.23
CA ALA A 83 4.09 -10.83 -9.07
C ALA A 83 4.83 -11.94 -9.82
N GLU A 84 6.15 -11.77 -10.04
CA GLU A 84 6.98 -12.66 -10.84
C GLU A 84 8.10 -13.31 -10.04
N PHE A 85 8.67 -12.60 -9.06
CA PHE A 85 9.83 -13.03 -8.30
C PHE A 85 9.58 -13.03 -6.79
N ASN A 86 10.39 -13.79 -6.06
CA ASN A 86 10.36 -13.83 -4.60
C ASN A 86 10.89 -12.52 -3.98
N GLU A 87 10.51 -12.25 -2.72
CA GLU A 87 10.95 -11.06 -1.97
C GLU A 87 12.46 -10.90 -1.89
N MET A 88 13.24 -11.98 -1.98
CA MET A 88 14.70 -11.91 -2.02
C MET A 88 15.24 -11.06 -3.19
N PHE A 89 14.52 -10.94 -4.29
CA PHE A 89 14.88 -10.16 -5.48
C PHE A 89 14.17 -8.80 -5.55
N CYS A 90 13.12 -8.61 -4.75
CA CYS A 90 12.26 -7.41 -4.78
C CYS A 90 12.48 -6.53 -3.54
N ARG A 91 13.74 -6.35 -3.13
CA ARG A 91 14.07 -5.65 -1.88
C ARG A 91 13.84 -4.15 -1.99
N ASP A 92 13.38 -3.58 -0.89
CA ASP A 92 13.14 -2.13 -0.78
C ASP A 92 14.41 -1.28 -0.93
N SER A 93 15.60 -1.85 -0.71
CA SER A 93 16.91 -1.20 -0.88
C SER A 93 17.28 -0.96 -2.34
N ASP A 94 16.74 -1.79 -3.23
CA ASP A 94 17.12 -1.83 -4.64
C ASP A 94 16.24 -0.91 -5.48
N ILE A 95 15.11 -0.47 -4.92
CA ILE A 95 14.21 0.50 -5.55
C ILE A 95 14.85 1.90 -5.55
N LYS A 96 15.04 2.47 -6.74
CA LYS A 96 15.50 3.86 -6.93
C LYS A 96 14.31 4.74 -7.27
N CYS A 97 14.21 5.91 -6.65
CA CYS A 97 13.13 6.85 -6.93
C CYS A 97 13.69 8.25 -7.19
N THR A 98 13.21 8.89 -8.25
CA THR A 98 13.56 10.25 -8.67
C THR A 98 12.30 11.11 -8.68
N ALA A 99 12.41 12.37 -8.24
CA ALA A 99 11.33 13.35 -8.34
C ALA A 99 11.60 14.28 -9.53
N TYR A 100 10.57 14.53 -10.32
CA TYR A 100 10.54 15.48 -11.43
C TYR A 100 9.59 16.63 -11.11
#